data_AF-A0A654U434-F1
#
_entry.id   AF-A0A654U434-F1
#
_cell.length_a   1.000
_cell.length_b   1.000
_cell.length_c   1.000
_cell.angle_alpha   90.00
_cell.angle_beta   90.00
_cell.angle_gamma   90.00
#
_symmetry.space_group_name_H-M   'P 1'
#
loop_
_entity.id
_entity.type
_entity.pdbx_description
1 polymer ?
#
loop_
_entity_poly.entity_id
_entity_poly.type
_entity_poly.pdbx_seq_one_letter_code
_entity_poly.pdbx_strand_id
1 'polypeptide(L)'
;MTDARHTSGTLACLVRLANPPPRPETAYGEWKGGWVDFDGIHLQVGSARADPGPFVYGNGPELANGDTLSIGDYRCRSYQAGLFCVNYAHQSAVRFASAGIEPFGCLKPAPPPDGVGVAFGC
;
A
#
# COMPACT_ATOMS: atom_id res chain seq x y z
N MET A 1 3.87 25.36 0.35
CA MET A 1 4.22 24.37 -0.69
C MET A 1 4.35 23.03 -0.01
N THR A 2 3.32 22.19 -0.11
CA THR A 2 3.30 20.82 0.42
C THR A 2 2.90 19.89 -0.70
N ASP A 3 3.61 19.99 -1.82
CA ASP A 3 3.70 18.86 -2.74
C ASP A 3 4.82 18.00 -2.18
N ALA A 4 4.47 17.12 -1.24
CA ALA A 4 5.39 16.08 -0.81
C ALA A 4 5.64 15.24 -2.04
N ARG A 5 6.80 15.45 -2.69
CA ARG A 5 7.25 14.70 -3.87
C ARG A 5 6.76 13.27 -3.73
N HIS A 6 5.80 12.88 -4.55
CA HIS A 6 5.47 11.47 -4.72
C HIS A 6 6.80 10.78 -4.98
N THR A 7 7.23 9.92 -4.05
CA THR A 7 8.45 9.14 -4.23
C THR A 7 8.22 8.32 -5.49
N SER A 8 8.87 8.71 -6.58
CA SER A 8 8.73 8.05 -7.87
C SER A 8 9.00 6.56 -7.66
N GLY A 9 8.00 5.71 -7.93
CA GLY A 9 8.12 4.26 -7.77
C GLY A 9 7.47 3.65 -6.53
N THR A 10 6.75 4.41 -5.69
CA THR A 10 5.93 3.84 -4.60
C THR A 10 4.47 3.72 -5.02
N LEU A 11 3.88 2.51 -4.89
CA LEU A 11 2.43 2.33 -4.96
C LEU A 11 1.81 2.71 -3.61
N ALA A 12 0.99 3.76 -3.61
CA ALA A 12 0.17 4.15 -2.46
C ALA A 12 -1.29 3.71 -2.69
N CYS A 13 -1.86 3.00 -1.72
CA CYS A 13 -3.23 2.49 -1.76
C CYS A 13 -3.97 2.83 -0.46
N LEU A 14 -5.23 3.27 -0.54
CA LEU A 14 -6.11 3.41 0.62
C LEU A 14 -7.15 2.29 0.60
N VAL A 15 -6.85 1.23 1.35
CA VAL A 15 -7.67 0.00 1.38
C VAL A 15 -8.69 0.07 2.51
N ARG A 16 -9.95 -0.26 2.21
CA ARG A 16 -10.99 -0.44 3.24
C ARG A 16 -10.84 -1.81 3.89
N LEU A 17 -9.95 -1.90 4.87
CA LEU A 17 -9.70 -3.13 5.64
C LEU A 17 -10.83 -3.41 6.62
N ALA A 18 -11.26 -4.67 6.72
CA ALA A 18 -12.22 -5.13 7.71
C ALA A 18 -11.63 -5.13 9.13
N ASN A 19 -10.35 -5.47 9.25
CA ASN A 19 -9.58 -5.48 10.50
C ASN A 19 -8.26 -4.71 10.31
N PRO A 20 -8.28 -3.37 10.31
CA PRO A 20 -7.07 -2.58 10.15
C PRO A 20 -6.14 -2.72 11.37
N PRO A 21 -4.82 -2.51 11.20
CA PRO A 21 -3.90 -2.42 12.34
C PRO A 21 -4.35 -1.34 13.34
N PRO A 22 -4.17 -1.58 14.66
CA PRO A 22 -4.46 -0.58 15.67
C PRO A 22 -3.51 0.62 15.52
N ARG A 23 -3.95 1.80 15.97
CA ARG A 23 -3.12 3.00 16.00
C ARG A 23 -1.94 2.79 16.98
N PRO A 24 -0.67 2.89 16.53
CA PRO A 24 0.47 2.82 17.44
C PRO A 24 0.57 4.10 18.28
N GLU A 25 1.15 4.00 19.48
CA GLU A 25 1.33 5.16 20.39
C GLU A 25 2.20 6.25 19.77
N THR A 26 3.14 5.86 18.91
CA THR A 26 4.03 6.75 18.15
C THR A 26 3.31 7.52 17.04
N ALA A 27 2.04 7.22 16.73
CA ALA A 27 1.31 7.89 15.65
C ALA A 27 0.91 9.32 16.03
N TYR A 28 1.48 10.30 15.34
CA TYR A 28 1.11 11.70 15.45
C TYR A 28 0.21 12.14 14.28
N GLY A 29 -0.99 12.65 14.58
CA GLY A 29 -1.99 13.07 13.58
C GLY A 29 -3.19 12.13 13.44
N GLU A 30 -3.86 12.19 12.30
CA GLU A 30 -5.03 11.36 11.99
C GLU A 30 -4.58 9.97 11.51
N TRP A 31 -5.17 8.92 12.07
CA TRP A 31 -4.75 7.54 11.83
C TRP A 31 -5.53 6.93 10.66
N LYS A 32 -4.81 6.52 9.61
CA LYS A 32 -5.34 5.77 8.48
C LYS A 32 -4.85 4.33 8.51
N GLY A 33 -5.56 3.46 9.23
CA GLY A 33 -5.21 2.04 9.32
C GLY A 33 -5.22 1.29 7.98
N GLY A 34 -5.96 1.80 7.00
CA GLY A 34 -6.01 1.26 5.63
C GLY A 34 -4.99 1.85 4.65
N TRP A 35 -4.13 2.76 5.09
CA TRP A 35 -3.12 3.33 4.21
C TRP A 35 -2.00 2.31 3.98
N VAL A 36 -1.69 2.03 2.72
CA VAL A 36 -0.66 1.06 2.34
C VAL A 36 0.32 1.69 1.38
N ASP A 37 1.60 1.65 1.72
CA ASP A 37 2.69 2.07 0.84
C ASP A 37 3.54 0.83 0.48
N PHE A 38 3.81 0.63 -0.80
CA PHE A 38 4.64 -0.46 -1.32
C PHE A 38 5.63 0.08 -2.35
N ASP A 39 6.92 0.02 -2.04
CA ASP A 39 8.00 0.55 -2.89
C ASP A 39 8.78 -0.54 -3.64
N GLY A 40 8.36 -1.80 -3.53
CA GLY A 40 9.01 -2.95 -4.15
C GLY A 40 9.92 -3.73 -3.21
N ILE A 41 10.44 -3.11 -2.14
CA ILE A 41 11.26 -3.82 -1.13
C ILE A 41 10.74 -3.63 0.30
N HIS A 42 9.96 -2.59 0.53
CA HIS A 42 9.25 -2.31 1.76
C HIS A 42 7.74 -2.27 1.52
N LEU A 43 6.99 -2.83 2.45
CA LEU A 43 5.54 -2.76 2.51
C LEU A 43 5.13 -2.26 3.89
N GLN A 44 4.36 -1.18 3.94
CA GLN A 44 3.89 -0.58 5.19
C GLN A 44 2.36 -0.50 5.19
N VAL A 45 1.74 -0.86 6.30
CA VAL A 45 0.27 -0.87 6.48
C VAL A 45 -0.10 -0.06 7.71
N GLY A 46 -1.00 0.90 7.52
CA GLY A 46 -1.41 1.85 8.54
C GLY A 46 -0.40 2.96 8.70
N SER A 47 -0.84 4.21 8.59
CA SER A 47 0.01 5.39 8.83
C SER A 47 -0.81 6.52 9.41
N ALA A 48 -0.17 7.36 10.21
CA ALA A 48 -0.72 8.68 10.48
C ALA A 48 -0.57 9.57 9.23
N ARG A 49 -1.65 10.20 8.76
CA ARG A 49 -1.65 11.11 7.60
C ARG A 49 -2.53 12.31 7.91
N ALA A 50 -2.04 13.52 7.67
CA ALA A 50 -2.83 14.75 7.85
C ALA A 50 -3.57 15.17 6.57
N ASP A 51 -3.14 14.66 5.41
CA ASP A 51 -3.68 14.99 4.09
C ASP A 51 -3.99 13.70 3.30
N PRO A 52 -5.24 13.49 2.84
CA PRO A 52 -5.59 12.38 1.97
C PRO A 52 -5.11 12.53 0.52
N GLY A 53 -4.56 13.69 0.15
CA GLY A 53 -3.90 14.09 -1.11
C GLY A 53 -4.11 13.16 -2.32
N PRO A 54 -3.33 12.07 -2.43
CA PRO A 54 -3.34 11.18 -3.61
C PRO A 54 -4.69 10.52 -3.91
N PHE A 55 -5.59 10.37 -2.94
CA PHE A 55 -6.83 9.61 -3.11
C PHE A 55 -8.06 10.48 -3.44
N VAL A 56 -7.90 11.79 -3.52
CA VAL A 56 -9.02 12.72 -3.77
C VAL A 56 -9.22 12.99 -5.28
N TYR A 57 -8.17 12.84 -6.09
CA TYR A 57 -8.14 13.28 -7.49
C TYR A 57 -7.93 12.13 -8.50
N GLY A 58 -8.28 10.90 -8.15
CA GLY A 58 -8.22 9.78 -9.09
C GLY A 58 -9.26 9.95 -10.22
N ASN A 59 -8.80 9.95 -11.48
CA ASN A 59 -9.64 10.08 -12.68
C ASN A 59 -9.57 8.84 -13.61
N GLY A 60 -8.90 7.78 -13.18
CA GLY A 60 -8.83 6.51 -13.91
C GLY A 60 -10.14 5.71 -13.78
N PRO A 61 -10.46 4.85 -14.76
CA PRO A 61 -11.58 3.94 -14.64
C PRO A 61 -11.37 2.94 -13.50
N GLU A 62 -12.47 2.41 -12.97
CA GLU A 62 -12.42 1.26 -12.09
C GLU A 62 -11.80 0.05 -12.83
N LEU A 63 -10.90 -0.68 -12.16
CA LEU A 63 -10.29 -1.89 -12.72
C LEU A 63 -11.25 -3.08 -12.54
N ALA A 64 -11.83 -3.53 -13.65
CA ALA A 64 -12.71 -4.69 -13.66
C ALA A 64 -11.94 -5.98 -13.35
N ASN A 65 -12.67 -7.05 -13.04
CA ASN A 65 -12.05 -8.34 -12.78
C ASN A 65 -11.26 -8.82 -14.00
N GLY A 66 -9.99 -9.17 -13.78
CA GLY A 66 -9.07 -9.60 -14.82
C GLY A 66 -8.24 -8.48 -15.42
N ASP A 67 -8.62 -7.22 -15.23
CA ASP A 67 -7.88 -6.07 -15.76
C ASP A 67 -6.48 -5.99 -15.17
N THR A 68 -5.55 -5.50 -16.00
CA THR A 68 -4.15 -5.33 -15.63
C THR A 68 -3.71 -3.88 -15.77
N LEU A 69 -2.90 -3.42 -14.83
CA LEU A 69 -2.27 -2.10 -14.84
C LEU A 69 -0.75 -2.25 -14.78
N SER A 70 -0.03 -1.42 -15.52
CA SER A 70 1.44 -1.41 -15.57
C SER A 70 1.93 -0.03 -15.18
N ILE A 71 2.77 0.05 -14.15
CA ILE A 71 3.32 1.31 -13.64
C ILE A 71 4.79 1.06 -13.32
N GLY A 72 5.73 1.60 -14.10
CA GLY A 72 7.16 1.30 -13.90
C GLY A 72 7.43 -0.20 -13.84
N ASP A 73 8.08 -0.66 -12.77
CA ASP A 73 8.40 -2.08 -12.51
C ASP A 73 7.23 -2.91 -11.98
N TYR A 74 6.08 -2.27 -11.75
CA TYR A 74 4.89 -2.93 -11.23
C TYR A 74 4.01 -3.49 -12.34
N ARG A 75 3.53 -4.71 -12.12
CA ARG A 75 2.38 -5.26 -12.82
C ARG A 75 1.30 -5.59 -11.81
N CYS A 76 0.17 -4.92 -11.94
CA CYS A 76 -1.00 -5.16 -11.11
C CYS A 76 -2.10 -5.87 -11.89
N ARG A 77 -2.87 -6.73 -11.22
CA ARG A 77 -4.05 -7.39 -11.78
C ARG A 77 -5.19 -7.39 -10.76
N SER A 78 -6.36 -6.94 -11.18
CA SER A 78 -7.59 -7.04 -10.39
C SER A 78 -8.17 -8.45 -10.48
N TYR A 79 -8.54 -9.04 -9.35
CA TYR A 79 -9.20 -10.36 -9.30
C TYR A 79 -10.20 -10.42 -8.15
N GLN A 80 -10.99 -11.51 -8.07
CA GLN A 80 -12.05 -11.66 -7.06
C GLN A 80 -11.50 -11.59 -5.63
N ALA A 81 -10.26 -12.07 -5.44
CA ALA A 81 -9.59 -12.09 -4.14
C ALA A 81 -8.88 -10.76 -3.77
N GLY A 82 -8.93 -9.74 -4.63
CA GLY A 82 -8.29 -8.44 -4.43
C GLY A 82 -7.40 -8.01 -5.61
N LEU A 83 -6.71 -6.89 -5.41
CA LEU A 83 -5.69 -6.40 -6.35
C LEU A 83 -4.35 -7.03 -6.01
N PHE A 84 -3.71 -7.67 -6.98
CA PHE A 84 -2.36 -8.22 -6.83
C PHE A 84 -1.38 -7.33 -7.58
N CYS A 85 -0.31 -6.86 -6.93
CA CYS A 85 0.75 -6.09 -7.56
C CYS A 85 2.09 -6.75 -7.32
N VAL A 86 2.79 -7.08 -8.41
CA VAL A 86 4.15 -7.63 -8.39
C VAL A 86 5.12 -6.52 -8.76
N ASN A 87 6.24 -6.41 -8.04
CA ASN A 87 7.42 -5.67 -8.49
C ASN A 87 8.44 -6.68 -9.05
N TYR A 88 8.66 -6.66 -10.36
CA TYR A 88 9.55 -7.64 -11.00
C TYR A 88 11.04 -7.36 -10.74
N ALA A 89 11.42 -6.11 -10.50
CA ALA A 89 12.81 -5.75 -10.21
C ALA A 89 13.29 -6.34 -8.87
N HIS A 90 12.37 -6.52 -7.91
CA HIS A 90 12.68 -6.97 -6.55
C HIS A 90 12.10 -8.34 -6.19
N GLN A 91 11.41 -9.00 -7.13
CA GLN A 91 10.78 -10.32 -6.91
C GLN A 91 9.87 -10.35 -5.66
N SER A 92 9.16 -9.26 -5.43
CA SER A 92 8.22 -9.09 -4.34
C SER A 92 6.82 -8.85 -4.89
N ALA A 93 5.80 -9.16 -4.09
CA ALA A 93 4.44 -8.83 -4.45
C ALA A 93 3.57 -8.60 -3.22
N VAL A 94 2.41 -7.99 -3.44
CA VAL A 94 1.41 -7.75 -2.40
C VAL A 94 0.02 -7.98 -2.97
N ARG A 95 -0.87 -8.55 -2.15
CA ARG A 95 -2.31 -8.55 -2.39
C ARG A 95 -2.97 -7.50 -1.49
N PHE A 96 -3.75 -6.63 -2.10
CA PHE A 96 -4.61 -5.66 -1.42
C PHE A 96 -6.04 -6.16 -1.44
N ALA A 97 -6.59 -6.47 -0.27
CA ALA A 97 -7.98 -6.90 -0.12
C ALA A 97 -8.58 -6.36 1.18
N SER A 98 -9.91 -6.30 1.26
CA SER A 98 -10.61 -5.94 2.50
C SER A 98 -10.30 -6.90 3.65
N ALA A 99 -10.06 -8.18 3.33
CA ALA A 99 -9.68 -9.20 4.30
C ALA A 99 -8.27 -9.00 4.88
N GLY A 100 -7.41 -8.21 4.23
CA GLY A 100 -6.04 -7.96 4.69
C GLY A 100 -5.08 -7.61 3.56
N ILE A 101 -3.89 -7.18 3.96
CA ILE A 101 -2.74 -6.98 3.10
C ILE A 101 -1.80 -8.17 3.25
N GLU A 102 -1.47 -8.82 2.14
CA GLU A 102 -0.70 -10.06 2.15
C GLU A 102 0.59 -9.90 1.33
N PRO A 103 1.78 -9.99 1.95
CA PRO A 103 3.06 -9.94 1.25
C PRO A 103 3.42 -11.29 0.62
N PHE A 104 4.18 -11.24 -0.47
CA PHE A 104 4.75 -12.40 -1.15
C PHE A 104 6.22 -12.15 -1.52
N GLY A 105 6.91 -13.22 -1.91
CA GLY A 105 8.29 -13.16 -2.35
C GLY A 105 9.26 -12.92 -1.18
N CYS A 106 10.17 -11.96 -1.35
CA CYS A 106 11.18 -11.66 -0.34
C CYS A 106 10.65 -10.94 0.91
N LEU A 107 9.46 -10.31 0.85
CA LEU A 107 8.92 -9.54 1.96
C LEU A 107 8.67 -10.42 3.20
N LYS A 108 9.31 -10.06 4.32
CA LYS A 108 9.14 -10.68 5.65
C LYS A 108 8.75 -9.64 6.69
N PRO A 109 8.06 -10.04 7.77
CA PRO A 109 7.73 -9.13 8.86
C PRO A 109 8.99 -8.42 9.38
N ALA A 110 8.90 -7.10 9.54
CA ALA A 110 9.96 -6.25 10.06
C ALA A 110 9.38 -5.33 11.16
N PRO A 111 10.22 -4.81 12.07
CA PRO A 111 9.79 -3.80 13.02
C PRO A 111 9.19 -2.58 12.28
N PRO A 112 7.96 -2.14 12.60
CA PRO A 112 7.39 -0.97 11.96
C PRO A 112 8.13 0.30 12.40
N PRO A 113 8.39 1.25 11.47
CA PRO A 113 8.83 2.59 11.84
C PRO A 113 7.80 3.31 12.72
N ASP A 114 8.24 4.39 13.38
CA ASP A 114 7.35 5.24 14.16
C ASP A 114 6.16 5.73 13.31
N GLY A 115 4.97 5.54 13.87
CA GLY A 115 3.72 5.97 13.24
C GLY A 115 3.19 5.04 12.15
N VAL A 116 3.82 3.87 11.95
CA VAL A 116 3.38 2.79 11.06
C VAL A 116 2.82 1.63 11.87
N GLY A 117 1.75 0.99 11.39
CA GLY A 117 1.08 -0.10 12.10
C GLY A 117 1.77 -1.46 11.93
N VAL A 118 2.07 -1.82 10.68
CA VAL A 118 2.74 -3.07 10.31
C VAL A 118 3.73 -2.78 9.19
N ALA A 119 4.90 -3.41 9.23
CA ALA A 119 5.89 -3.31 8.17
C ALA A 119 6.43 -4.68 7.74
N PHE A 120 6.83 -4.75 6.48
CA PHE A 120 7.57 -5.85 5.90
C PHE A 120 8.74 -5.30 5.09
N GLY A 121 9.81 -6.07 5.04
CA GLY A 121 11.00 -5.76 4.26
C GLY A 121 11.58 -7.00 3.60
N CYS A 122 12.24 -6.77 2.47
CA CYS A 122 13.34 -7.59 2.00
C CYS A 122 14.64 -7.04 2.61
#